data_AF-A0A507CY39-F1
#
_entry.id   AF-A0A507CY39-F1
#
_cell.length_a   1.000
_cell.length_b   1.000
_cell.length_c   1.000
_cell.angle_alpha   90.00
_cell.angle_beta   90.00
_cell.angle_gamma   90.00
#
_symmetry.space_group_name_H-M   'P 1'
#
loop_
_entity.id
_entity.type
_entity.pdbx_description
1 polymer ?
#
loop_
_entity_poly.entity_id
_entity_poly.type
_entity_poly.pdbx_seq_one_letter_code
_entity_poly.pdbx_strand_id
1 'polypeptide(L)'
;MAAVPKDGSKDYADVEATLARLQTHKGVQGIVIATHEGTVIRSTLDNIQTQQYSTLVSQLAAKAKASVRDLDPEDDLTFLRIRSKKHEIMVAESSQAIPAHRHSEST
;
A
#
# COMPACT_ATOMS: atom_id res chain seq x y z
N MET A 1 23.09 -1.66 1.60
CA MET A 1 22.67 -0.31 1.13
C MET A 1 22.35 -0.42 -0.34
N ALA A 2 21.11 -0.77 -0.70
CA ALA A 2 20.67 -0.67 -2.08
C ALA A 2 20.15 0.75 -2.29
N ALA A 3 20.81 1.50 -3.16
CA ALA A 3 20.38 2.83 -3.54
C ALA A 3 19.02 2.72 -4.24
N VAL A 4 17.99 3.35 -3.67
CA VAL A 4 16.74 3.60 -4.38
C VAL A 4 17.09 4.49 -5.59
N PRO A 5 16.74 4.11 -6.83
CA PRO A 5 17.11 4.88 -8.01
C PRO A 5 16.48 6.27 -7.92
N LYS A 6 17.30 7.32 -7.94
CA LYS A 6 16.87 8.71 -8.14
C LYS A 6 16.75 8.99 -9.64
N ASP A 7 15.94 8.21 -10.36
CA ASP A 7 15.71 8.48 -11.77
C ASP A 7 14.48 9.38 -11.93
N GLY A 8 14.65 10.49 -12.65
CA GLY A 8 13.60 11.41 -13.06
C GLY A 8 12.75 10.81 -14.18
N SER A 9 12.42 9.53 -14.07
CA SER A 9 11.56 8.81 -14.99
C SER A 9 10.10 9.18 -14.73
N LYS A 10 9.30 9.16 -15.79
CA LYS A 10 7.86 9.48 -15.81
C LYS A 10 7.07 8.80 -14.67
N ASP A 11 7.52 7.62 -14.25
CA ASP A 11 6.96 6.82 -13.16
C ASP A 11 6.99 7.53 -11.80
N TYR A 12 8.04 8.29 -11.50
CA TYR A 12 8.13 9.03 -10.23
C TYR A 12 7.11 10.18 -10.19
N ALA A 13 6.93 10.88 -11.31
CA ALA A 13 5.95 11.96 -11.41
C ALA A 13 4.50 11.44 -11.27
N ASP A 14 4.21 10.28 -11.85
CA ASP A 14 2.90 9.63 -11.74
C ASP A 14 2.62 9.12 -10.31
N VAL A 15 3.65 8.62 -9.60
CA VAL A 15 3.57 8.26 -8.18
C VAL A 15 3.29 9.49 -7.32
N GLU A 16 3.99 10.60 -7.54
CA GLU A 16 3.75 11.85 -6.81
C GLU A 16 2.35 12.41 -7.04
N ALA A 17 1.88 12.42 -8.30
CA ALA A 17 0.53 12.86 -8.65
C ALA A 17 -0.54 11.97 -7.98
N THR A 18 -0.31 10.66 -7.96
CA THR A 18 -1.20 9.70 -7.28
C THR A 18 -1.20 9.91 -5.78
N LEU A 19 -0.03 10.13 -5.17
CA LEU A 19 0.10 10.41 -3.74
C LEU A 19 -0.64 11.70 -3.37
N ALA A 20 -0.45 12.77 -4.13
CA ALA A 20 -1.14 14.03 -3.92
C ALA A 20 -2.66 13.85 -3.99
N ARG A 21 -3.16 13.12 -5.00
CA ARG A 21 -4.58 12.80 -5.13
C ARG A 21 -5.10 12.03 -3.91
N LEU A 22 -4.38 11.00 -3.45
CA LEU A 22 -4.76 10.22 -2.28
C LEU A 22 -4.80 11.06 -1.00
N GLN A 23 -3.85 11.98 -0.81
CA GLN A 23 -3.84 12.88 0.36
C GLN A 23 -5.07 13.81 0.40
N THR A 24 -5.61 14.22 -0.75
CA THR A 24 -6.80 15.09 -0.81
C THR A 24 -8.10 14.38 -0.43
N HIS A 25 -8.11 13.03 -0.38
CA HIS A 25 -9.32 12.28 -0.07
C HIS A 25 -9.65 12.33 1.43
N LYS A 26 -10.87 12.81 1.73
CA LYS A 26 -11.41 12.84 3.10
C LYS A 26 -11.42 11.42 3.70
N GLY A 27 -10.72 11.27 4.83
CA GLY A 27 -10.60 10.01 5.58
C GLY A 27 -9.25 9.32 5.44
N VAL A 28 -8.38 9.77 4.52
CA VAL A 28 -6.99 9.30 4.45
C VAL A 28 -6.20 9.92 5.60
N GLN A 29 -5.76 9.07 6.53
CA GLN A 29 -4.98 9.50 7.71
C GLN A 29 -3.47 9.54 7.42
N GLY A 30 -3.01 8.67 6.52
CA GLY A 30 -1.66 8.72 6.02
C GLY A 30 -1.40 7.67 4.95
N ILE A 31 -0.28 7.84 4.27
CA ILE A 31 0.15 7.00 3.16
C ILE A 31 1.58 6.60 3.42
N VAL A 32 1.88 5.31 3.24
CA VAL A 32 3.22 4.74 3.35
C VAL A 32 3.54 3.99 2.07
N ILE A 33 4.67 4.32 1.46
CA ILE A 33 5.26 3.60 0.34
C ILE A 33 6.48 2.87 0.89
N ALA A 34 6.46 1.55 0.83
CA ALA A 34 7.53 0.70 1.31
C ALA A 34 7.82 -0.42 0.32
N THR A 35 9.03 -0.97 0.40
CA THR A 35 9.41 -2.18 -0.32
C THR A 35 8.75 -3.40 0.32
N HIS A 36 8.80 -4.55 -0.37
CA HIS A 36 8.25 -5.82 0.15
C HIS A 36 8.96 -6.31 1.42
N GLU A 37 10.19 -5.88 1.66
CA GLU A 37 10.95 -6.12 2.89
C GLU A 37 10.55 -5.18 4.05
N GLY A 38 9.64 -4.23 3.82
CA GLY A 38 9.19 -3.25 4.81
C GLY A 38 10.10 -2.02 4.92
N THR A 39 11.05 -1.84 3.99
CA THR A 39 11.89 -0.63 3.94
C THR A 39 11.06 0.53 3.44
N VAL A 40 10.94 1.58 4.25
CA VAL A 40 10.15 2.77 3.93
C VAL A 40 10.86 3.61 2.87
N ILE A 41 10.18 3.86 1.76
CA ILE A 41 10.62 4.80 0.71
C ILE A 41 10.05 6.18 0.99
N ARG A 42 8.76 6.25 1.35
CA ARG A 42 8.06 7.51 1.61
C ARG A 42 6.93 7.31 2.61
N SER A 43 6.64 8.33 3.41
CA SER A 43 5.50 8.31 4.31
C SER A 43 4.99 9.73 4.57
N THR A 44 3.70 9.82 4.87
CA THR A 44 3.04 11.05 5.35
C THR A 44 2.70 10.96 6.85
N LEU A 45 3.03 9.85 7.50
CA LEU A 45 2.87 9.61 8.93
C LEU A 45 4.14 9.99 9.70
N ASP A 46 4.07 10.03 11.03
CA ASP A 46 5.27 10.18 11.85
C ASP A 46 6.21 8.98 11.71
N ASN A 47 7.50 9.19 11.97
CA ASN A 47 8.53 8.17 11.74
C ASN A 47 8.31 6.89 12.56
N ILE A 48 7.79 7.00 13.78
CA ILE A 48 7.59 5.85 14.68
C ILE A 48 6.47 4.98 14.13
N GLN A 49 5.31 5.59 13.85
CA GLN A 49 4.18 4.90 13.24
C GLN A 49 4.55 4.31 11.90
N THR A 50 5.26 5.07 11.06
CA THR A 50 5.67 4.64 9.72
C THR A 50 6.47 3.33 9.77
N GLN A 51 7.49 3.26 10.63
CA GLN A 51 8.33 2.06 10.74
C GLN A 51 7.57 0.86 11.32
N GLN A 52 6.71 1.11 12.30
CA GLN A 52 5.88 0.07 12.89
C GLN A 52 4.90 -0.50 11.87
N TYR A 53 4.20 0.37 11.13
CA TYR A 53 3.25 -0.05 10.11
C TYR A 53 3.94 -0.74 8.94
N SER A 54 5.05 -0.20 8.41
CA SER A 54 5.75 -0.83 7.28
C SER A 54 6.18 -2.25 7.60
N THR A 55 6.74 -2.47 8.80
CA THR A 55 7.21 -3.79 9.22
C THR A 55 6.06 -4.77 9.40
N LEU A 56 5.06 -4.42 10.19
CA LEU A 56 3.96 -5.32 10.53
C LEU A 56 3.08 -5.63 9.32
N VAL A 57 2.78 -4.61 8.51
CA VAL A 57 1.91 -4.75 7.34
C VAL A 57 2.61 -5.53 6.23
N SER A 58 3.90 -5.32 6.00
CA SER A 58 4.64 -6.09 4.98
C SER A 58 4.73 -7.57 5.35
N GLN A 59 4.98 -7.89 6.63
CA GLN A 59 4.95 -9.27 7.12
C GLN A 59 3.57 -9.91 6.98
N LEU A 60 2.51 -9.17 7.28
CA LEU A 60 1.14 -9.65 7.13
C LEU A 60 0.79 -9.88 5.66
N ALA A 61 1.16 -8.96 4.76
CA ALA A 61 0.94 -9.10 3.33
C ALA A 61 1.69 -10.31 2.76
N ALA A 62 2.93 -10.55 3.18
CA ALA A 62 3.69 -11.74 2.78
C ALA A 62 3.01 -13.05 3.20
N LYS A 63 2.49 -13.11 4.44
CA LYS A 63 1.73 -14.27 4.92
C LYS A 63 0.42 -14.45 4.17
N ALA A 64 -0.31 -13.37 3.93
CA ALA A 64 -1.55 -13.41 3.17
C ALA A 64 -1.30 -13.91 1.74
N LYS A 65 -0.24 -13.44 1.08
CA LYS A 65 0.18 -13.90 -0.25
C LYS A 65 0.50 -15.40 -0.25
N ALA A 66 1.23 -15.88 0.75
CA ALA A 66 1.51 -17.31 0.90
C ALA A 66 0.22 -18.12 1.08
N SER A 67 -0.71 -17.68 1.94
CA SER A 67 -1.99 -18.38 2.15
C SER A 67 -2.89 -18.40 0.91
N VAL A 68 -2.85 -17.36 0.06
CA VAL A 68 -3.56 -17.37 -1.23
C VAL A 68 -2.96 -18.42 -2.15
N ARG A 69 -1.63 -18.44 -2.27
CA ARG A 69 -0.90 -19.41 -3.11
C ARG A 69 -0.99 -20.85 -2.62
N ASP A 70 -1.16 -21.06 -1.32
CA ASP A 70 -1.41 -22.37 -0.73
C ASP A 70 -2.80 -22.93 -1.11
N LEU A 71 -3.77 -22.05 -1.41
CA LEU A 71 -5.11 -22.43 -1.87
C LEU A 71 -5.14 -22.69 -3.38
N ASP A 72 -4.56 -21.78 -4.16
CA ASP A 72 -4.35 -21.94 -5.60
C ASP A 72 -2.98 -21.33 -5.98
N PRO A 73 -2.02 -22.14 -6.47
CA PRO A 73 -0.70 -21.65 -6.87
C PRO A 73 -0.72 -20.62 -8.01
N GLU A 74 -1.79 -20.57 -8.81
CA GLU A 74 -1.96 -19.63 -9.92
C GLU A 74 -2.54 -18.28 -9.47
N ASP A 75 -3.05 -18.18 -8.25
CA ASP A 75 -3.62 -16.94 -7.70
C ASP A 75 -2.54 -16.06 -7.04
N ASP A 76 -2.65 -14.75 -7.27
CA ASP A 76 -1.78 -13.74 -6.68
C ASP A 76 -2.56 -12.69 -5.87
N LEU A 77 -2.01 -12.35 -4.69
CA LEU A 77 -2.56 -11.29 -3.85
C LEU A 77 -2.28 -9.92 -4.47
N THR A 78 -3.30 -9.35 -5.13
CA THR A 78 -3.21 -8.02 -5.74
C THR A 78 -3.47 -6.89 -4.74
N PHE A 79 -4.43 -7.11 -3.82
CA PHE A 79 -4.90 -6.08 -2.91
C PHE A 79 -5.34 -6.67 -1.56
N LEU A 80 -4.90 -6.06 -0.47
CA LEU A 80 -5.23 -6.43 0.89
C LEU A 80 -5.84 -5.24 1.63
N ARG A 81 -7.07 -5.42 2.11
CA ARG A 81 -7.81 -4.42 2.88
C ARG A 81 -8.10 -4.96 4.28
N ILE A 82 -7.56 -4.28 5.29
CA ILE A 82 -7.71 -4.63 6.69
C ILE A 82 -8.52 -3.53 7.37
N ARG A 83 -9.72 -3.87 7.83
CA ARG A 83 -10.61 -2.93 8.52
C ARG A 83 -10.70 -3.26 10.00
N SER A 84 -10.43 -2.26 10.83
CA SER A 84 -10.69 -2.27 12.27
C SER A 84 -11.83 -1.31 12.60
N LYS A 85 -12.23 -1.24 13.88
CA LYS A 85 -13.25 -0.28 14.33
C LYS A 85 -12.83 1.18 14.16
N LYS A 86 -11.52 1.46 14.22
CA LYS A 86 -10.98 2.84 14.22
C LYS A 86 -10.26 3.21 12.93
N HIS A 87 -9.67 2.23 12.26
CA HIS A 87 -8.78 2.45 11.12
C HIS A 87 -9.03 1.43 10.02
N GLU A 88 -8.76 1.83 8.79
CA GLU A 88 -8.74 0.98 7.61
C GLU A 88 -7.36 1.10 6.97
N ILE A 89 -6.72 -0.04 6.70
CA ILE A 89 -5.42 -0.14 6.05
C ILE A 89 -5.63 -0.81 4.70
N MET A 90 -5.12 -0.18 3.66
CA MET A 90 -5.21 -0.63 2.28
C MET A 90 -3.78 -0.84 1.76
N VAL A 91 -3.48 -2.05 1.28
CA VAL A 91 -2.17 -2.47 0.81
C VAL A 91 -2.32 -2.99 -0.61
N ALA A 92 -1.54 -2.46 -1.55
CA ALA A 92 -1.49 -2.95 -2.93
C ALA A 92 -0.08 -3.41 -3.27
N GLU A 93 0.01 -4.48 -4.06
CA GLU A 93 1.24 -4.84 -4.75
C GLU A 93 1.37 -3.98 -6.02
N SER A 94 2.53 -3.36 -6.25
CA SER A 94 2.70 -2.24 -7.19
C SER A 94 2.72 -2.62 -8.68
N SER A 95 2.12 -3.74 -9.08
CA SER A 95 1.92 -4.08 -10.50
C SER A 95 0.57 -3.58 -11.05
N GLN A 96 -0.37 -3.16 -10.19
CA GLN A 96 -1.70 -2.74 -10.64
C GLN A 96 -2.21 -1.56 -9.81
N ALA A 97 -2.46 -0.43 -10.48
CA ALA A 97 -3.13 0.72 -9.88
C ALA A 97 -4.47 0.28 -9.28
N ILE A 98 -4.72 0.57 -8.00
CA ILE A 98 -5.98 0.22 -7.34
C ILE A 98 -7.12 1.00 -8.03
N PRO A 99 -8.07 0.35 -8.73
CA PRO A 99 -9.22 1.03 -9.26
C PRO A 99 -10.14 1.39 -8.09
N ALA A 100 -10.21 2.68 -7.76
CA ALA A 100 -11.07 3.21 -6.70
C ALA A 100 -12.53 3.30 -7.19
N HIS A 101 -13.19 2.16 -7.44
CA HIS A 101 -14.63 2.13 -7.69
C HIS A 101 -15.38 2.03 -6.37
N ARG A 102 -15.92 3.15 -5.90
CA ARG A 102 -16.84 3.22 -4.77
C ARG A 102 -18.26 3.01 -5.32
N HIS A 103 -18.74 1.76 -5.41
CA HIS A 103 -20.19 1.53 -5.47
C HIS A 103 -20.74 1.72 -4.06
N SER A 104 -21.38 2.85 -3.81
CA SER A 104 -22.39 2.96 -2.74
C SER A 104 -23.76 2.78 -3.38
N GLU A 105 -24.21 1.54 -3.49
CA GLU A 105 -25.61 1.22 -3.65
C GLU A 105 -26.13 0.63 -2.34
N SER A 106 -26.95 1.39 -1.62
CA SER A 106 -28.33 1.00 -1.29
C SER A 106 -28.93 1.89 -0.20
N THR A 107 -30.08 2.45 -0.59
CA THR A 107 -31.27 2.86 0.18
C THR A 107 -31.16 3.99 1.21
#